data_AF-A0A1A3DTU1-F1
#
_entry.id   AF-A0A1A3DTU1-F1
#
_cell.length_a   1.000
_cell.length_b   1.000
_cell.length_c   1.000
_cell.angle_alpha   90.00
_cell.angle_beta   90.00
_cell.angle_gamma   90.00
#
_symmetry.space_group_name_H-M   'P 1'
#
loop_
_entity.id
_entity.type
_entity.pdbx_description
1 polymer ?
#
loop_
_entity_poly.entity_id
_entity_poly.type
_entity_poly.pdbx_seq_one_letter_code
_entity_poly.pdbx_strand_id
1 'polypeptide(L)'
;MPNEINNSESRLSWLLAALAGVLGATAFTHSAGYFVTFMTGNAQRAVLGYFRGDVVLSLTAGVLIGCFVAGVVVASVCRRHFWVAHPHGPTVLTTFSLAAATVVDVIDEGWEENLLDFAPIMLVAFGIGALNTSFVKDGEVSVPLSYVTGTLVKMGQGIERHIAGGSAADWLGYFLLFASFAVGATVGGFISTLVNGTWMLVVATVVCASTTGYTYFHSDRRALLDEA
;
A
#
# COMPACT_ATOMS: atom_id res chain seq x y z
N MET A 1 9.37 13.40 12.51
CA MET A 1 9.19 14.77 12.01
C MET A 1 8.01 15.40 12.73
N PRO A 2 8.19 16.05 13.89
CA PRO A 2 7.17 16.92 14.45
C PRO A 2 7.54 18.34 14.05
N ASN A 3 6.91 18.91 13.01
CA ASN A 3 6.67 20.36 12.94
C ASN A 3 5.85 20.88 11.75
N GLU A 4 5.50 20.08 10.74
CA GLU A 4 4.48 20.55 9.76
C GLU A 4 3.56 19.42 9.33
N ILE A 5 2.45 19.28 10.07
CA ILE A 5 1.35 18.35 9.76
C ILE A 5 0.79 18.62 8.35
N ASN A 6 0.99 19.81 7.81
CA ASN A 6 0.43 20.28 6.55
C ASN A 6 1.49 20.62 5.49
N ASN A 7 2.59 19.87 5.43
CA ASN A 7 3.51 19.96 4.30
C ASN A 7 3.07 19.05 3.13
N SER A 8 3.66 19.26 1.94
CA SER A 8 3.28 18.51 0.73
C SER A 8 3.53 17.00 0.85
N GLU A 9 4.60 16.61 1.54
CA GLU A 9 4.96 15.21 1.78
C GLU A 9 3.92 14.50 2.67
N SER A 10 3.41 15.18 3.70
CA SER A 10 2.36 14.66 4.58
C SER A 10 1.05 14.45 3.81
N ARG A 11 0.64 15.42 2.99
CA ARG A 11 -0.55 15.28 2.13
C ARG A 11 -0.42 14.12 1.14
N LEU A 12 0.76 13.96 0.55
CA LEU A 12 1.03 12.83 -0.34
C LEU A 12 0.98 11.50 0.42
N SER A 13 1.50 11.44 1.64
CA SER A 13 1.46 10.23 2.45
C SER A 13 0.03 9.79 2.78
N TRP A 14 -0.87 10.74 3.02
CA TRP A 14 -2.29 10.46 3.25
C TRP A 14 -2.97 9.90 2.00
N LEU A 15 -2.68 10.49 0.83
CA LEU A 15 -3.18 10.00 -0.45
C LEU A 15 -2.71 8.56 -0.70
N LEU A 16 -1.42 8.29 -0.51
CA LEU A 16 -0.84 6.95 -0.72
C LEU A 16 -1.29 5.93 0.33
N ALA A 17 -1.55 6.36 1.58
CA ALA A 17 -2.14 5.51 2.61
C ALA A 17 -3.61 5.17 2.29
N ALA A 18 -4.39 6.13 1.77
CA ALA A 18 -5.74 5.87 1.29
C ALA A 18 -5.73 4.88 0.11
N LEU A 19 -4.80 5.03 -0.85
CA LEU A 19 -4.58 4.05 -1.91
C LEU A 19 -4.25 2.66 -1.34
N ALA A 20 -3.32 2.56 -0.38
CA ALA A 20 -3.01 1.30 0.29
C ALA A 20 -4.23 0.67 0.97
N GLY A 21 -5.12 1.50 1.55
CA GLY A 21 -6.41 1.07 2.10
C GLY A 21 -7.34 0.49 1.05
N VAL A 22 -7.50 1.16 -0.10
CA VAL A 22 -8.31 0.66 -1.23
C VAL A 22 -7.77 -0.69 -1.72
N LEU A 23 -6.46 -0.80 -1.94
CA LEU A 23 -5.83 -2.06 -2.39
C LEU A 23 -5.99 -3.19 -1.36
N GLY A 24 -5.93 -2.86 -0.07
CA GLY A 24 -6.22 -3.79 1.01
C GLY A 24 -7.65 -4.31 0.97
N ALA A 25 -8.63 -3.44 0.71
CA ALA A 25 -10.03 -3.83 0.54
C ALA A 25 -10.24 -4.69 -0.70
N THR A 26 -9.69 -4.29 -1.86
CA THR A 26 -9.74 -5.07 -3.12
C THR A 26 -9.35 -6.52 -2.92
N ALA A 27 -8.18 -6.73 -2.31
CA ALA A 27 -7.68 -8.06 -2.08
C ALA A 27 -8.49 -8.79 -1.00
N PHE A 28 -8.99 -8.11 0.03
CA PHE A 28 -9.73 -8.80 1.10
C PHE A 28 -11.14 -9.24 0.67
N THR A 29 -11.88 -8.39 -0.04
CA THR A 29 -13.30 -8.64 -0.35
C THR A 29 -13.50 -9.61 -1.51
N HIS A 30 -12.57 -9.64 -2.46
CA HIS A 30 -12.67 -10.48 -3.65
C HIS A 30 -11.65 -11.61 -3.68
N SER A 31 -10.93 -11.88 -2.59
CA SER A 31 -10.13 -13.10 -2.52
C SER A 31 -10.71 -14.08 -1.51
N ALA A 32 -10.16 -15.30 -1.46
CA ALA A 32 -10.42 -16.29 -0.42
C ALA A 32 -9.88 -15.87 0.97
N GLY A 33 -9.96 -14.58 1.32
CA GLY A 33 -9.43 -13.99 2.54
C GLY A 33 -7.91 -13.81 2.53
N TYR A 34 -7.27 -13.66 1.37
CA TYR A 34 -5.85 -13.29 1.27
C TYR A 34 -5.61 -11.85 1.74
N PHE A 35 -4.50 -11.66 2.44
CA PHE A 35 -4.10 -10.34 2.94
C PHE A 35 -2.88 -9.86 2.18
N VAL A 36 -2.96 -8.72 1.50
CA VAL A 36 -1.83 -8.14 0.77
C VAL A 36 -1.17 -6.97 1.52
N THR A 37 -1.87 -6.42 2.51
CA THR A 37 -1.37 -5.35 3.39
C THR A 37 -0.97 -5.83 4.79
N PHE A 38 -1.47 -7.00 5.24
CA PHE A 38 -1.27 -7.53 6.60
C PHE A 38 -0.19 -8.61 6.68
N MET A 39 1.07 -8.24 6.50
CA MET A 39 2.19 -9.21 6.48
C MET A 39 2.37 -9.96 7.81
N THR A 40 2.11 -9.32 8.95
CA THR A 40 2.13 -10.02 10.26
C THR A 40 1.07 -11.13 10.33
N GLY A 41 -0.13 -10.89 9.79
CA GLY A 41 -1.18 -11.90 9.70
C GLY A 41 -0.81 -13.04 8.76
N ASN A 42 -0.19 -12.72 7.61
CA ASN A 42 0.34 -13.76 6.72
C ASN A 42 1.44 -14.59 7.38
N ALA A 43 2.31 -14.00 8.20
CA ALA A 43 3.34 -14.76 8.91
C ALA A 43 2.70 -15.76 9.88
N GLN A 44 1.63 -15.37 10.57
CA GLN A 44 0.85 -16.29 11.40
C GLN A 44 0.18 -17.37 10.54
N ARG A 45 -0.45 -17.04 9.42
CA ARG A 45 -1.07 -18.04 8.51
C ARG A 45 -0.04 -19.02 7.96
N ALA A 46 1.14 -18.53 7.58
CA ALA A 46 2.24 -19.33 7.06
C ALA A 46 2.67 -20.42 8.04
N VAL A 47 2.69 -20.10 9.34
CA VAL A 47 3.09 -21.05 10.40
C VAL A 47 1.90 -21.88 10.90
N LEU A 48 0.75 -21.26 11.14
CA LEU A 48 -0.41 -21.91 11.77
C LEU A 48 -1.12 -22.89 10.82
N GLY A 49 -1.00 -22.73 9.50
CA GLY A 49 -1.53 -23.70 8.54
C GLY A 49 -0.97 -25.11 8.77
N TYR A 50 0.33 -25.23 9.08
CA TYR A 50 0.96 -26.50 9.44
C TYR A 50 0.27 -27.18 10.64
N PHE A 51 0.04 -26.44 11.73
CA PHE A 51 -0.60 -26.99 12.93
C PHE A 51 -2.07 -27.34 12.74
N ARG A 52 -2.72 -26.74 11.74
CA ARG A 52 -4.11 -27.01 11.37
C ARG A 52 -4.26 -28.06 10.26
N GLY A 53 -3.15 -28.59 9.74
CA GLY A 53 -3.16 -29.49 8.58
C GLY A 53 -3.52 -28.81 7.26
N ASP A 54 -3.52 -27.48 7.21
CA ASP A 54 -3.83 -26.66 6.04
C ASP A 54 -2.55 -26.16 5.37
N VAL A 55 -1.96 -27.03 4.54
CA VAL A 55 -0.71 -26.75 3.83
C VAL A 55 -0.88 -25.63 2.79
N VAL A 56 -2.04 -25.56 2.15
CA VAL A 56 -2.34 -24.55 1.12
C VAL A 56 -2.34 -23.16 1.74
N LEU A 57 -2.98 -23.00 2.91
CA LEU A 57 -2.95 -21.76 3.68
C LEU A 57 -1.53 -21.33 4.03
N SER A 58 -0.71 -22.27 4.49
CA SER A 58 0.69 -22.02 4.84
C SER A 58 1.51 -21.54 3.63
N LEU A 59 1.42 -22.27 2.51
CA LEU A 59 2.18 -21.97 1.30
C LEU A 59 1.75 -20.64 0.68
N THR A 60 0.45 -20.42 0.50
CA THR A 60 -0.07 -19.19 -0.11
C THR A 60 0.31 -17.96 0.71
N ALA A 61 0.17 -18.01 2.04
CA ALA A 61 0.59 -16.91 2.91
C ALA A 61 2.11 -16.65 2.86
N GLY A 62 2.93 -17.70 2.83
CA GLY A 62 4.38 -17.59 2.66
C GLY A 62 4.77 -16.97 1.32
N VAL A 63 4.11 -17.37 0.23
CA VAL A 63 4.32 -16.80 -1.11
C VAL A 63 3.93 -15.33 -1.15
N LEU A 64 2.82 -14.92 -0.54
CA LEU A 64 2.42 -13.51 -0.47
C LEU A 64 3.48 -12.65 0.24
N ILE A 65 4.08 -13.16 1.32
CA ILE A 65 5.21 -12.49 1.99
C ILE A 65 6.40 -12.39 1.03
N GLY A 66 6.73 -13.48 0.33
CA GLY A 66 7.80 -13.50 -0.67
C GLY A 66 7.61 -12.45 -1.77
N CYS A 67 6.40 -12.38 -2.35
CA CYS A 67 6.04 -11.40 -3.38
C CYS A 67 6.13 -9.96 -2.85
N PHE A 68 5.63 -9.70 -1.64
CA PHE A 68 5.73 -8.38 -1.01
C PHE A 68 7.20 -7.97 -0.82
N VAL A 69 8.04 -8.86 -0.28
CA VAL A 69 9.48 -8.59 -0.10
C VAL A 69 10.17 -8.38 -1.45
N ALA A 70 9.84 -9.18 -2.47
CA ALA A 70 10.36 -8.99 -3.81
C ALA A 70 10.00 -7.60 -4.37
N GLY A 71 8.77 -7.12 -4.15
CA GLY A 71 8.33 -5.77 -4.49
C GLY A 71 9.19 -4.69 -3.83
N VAL A 72 9.43 -4.82 -2.53
CA VAL A 72 10.31 -3.91 -1.76
C VAL A 72 11.74 -3.92 -2.34
N VAL A 73 12.30 -5.10 -2.61
CA VAL A 73 13.67 -5.25 -3.13
C VAL A 73 13.78 -4.63 -4.52
N VAL A 74 12.87 -4.97 -5.44
CA VAL A 74 12.88 -4.44 -6.81
C VAL A 74 12.73 -2.92 -6.80
N ALA A 75 11.76 -2.38 -6.05
CA ALA A 75 11.56 -0.93 -5.95
C ALA A 75 12.80 -0.22 -5.37
N SER A 76 13.45 -0.82 -4.36
CA SER A 76 14.65 -0.26 -3.74
C SER A 76 15.88 -0.30 -4.67
N VAL A 77 16.07 -1.40 -5.41
CA VAL A 77 17.12 -1.53 -6.42
C VAL A 77 16.88 -0.52 -7.55
N CYS A 78 15.65 -0.39 -8.03
CA CYS A 78 15.30 0.57 -9.06
C CYS A 78 15.49 2.02 -8.60
N ARG A 79 15.16 2.33 -7.35
CA ARG A 79 15.45 3.65 -6.77
C ARG A 79 16.94 3.97 -6.76
N ARG A 80 17.78 3.00 -6.44
CA ARG A 80 19.24 3.19 -6.36
C ARG A 80 19.91 3.33 -7.72
N HIS A 81 19.42 2.65 -8.76
CA HIS A 81 20.11 2.56 -10.05
C HIS A 81 19.42 3.32 -11.19
N PHE A 82 18.09 3.48 -11.15
CA PHE A 82 17.30 4.01 -12.27
C PHE A 82 16.51 5.28 -11.91
N TRP A 83 16.03 5.42 -10.67
CA TRP A 83 15.16 6.53 -10.25
C TRP A 83 15.83 7.53 -9.30
N VAL A 84 17.15 7.71 -9.42
CA VAL A 84 17.95 8.58 -8.53
C VAL A 84 17.39 10.01 -8.43
N ALA A 85 16.73 10.50 -9.48
CA ALA A 85 16.09 11.81 -9.53
C ALA A 85 14.55 11.77 -9.60
N HIS A 86 13.91 10.61 -9.51
CA HIS A 86 12.46 10.46 -9.74
C HIS A 86 11.76 9.88 -8.48
N PRO A 87 11.20 10.72 -7.60
CA PRO A 87 10.57 10.26 -6.36
C PRO A 87 9.31 9.39 -6.57
N HIS A 88 8.82 9.30 -7.81
CA HIS A 88 7.59 8.60 -8.20
C HIS A 88 7.77 7.13 -8.62
N GLY A 89 9.02 6.66 -8.72
CA GLY A 89 9.32 5.29 -9.19
C GLY A 89 8.52 4.18 -8.50
N PRO A 90 8.39 4.16 -7.16
CA PRO A 90 7.60 3.16 -6.45
C PRO A 90 6.11 3.14 -6.82
N THR A 91 5.48 4.30 -7.01
CA THR A 91 4.05 4.37 -7.37
C THR A 91 3.82 3.96 -8.83
N VAL A 92 4.76 4.29 -9.73
CA VAL A 92 4.77 3.81 -11.12
C VAL A 92 4.87 2.28 -11.16
N LEU A 93 5.81 1.69 -10.42
CA LEU A 93 5.97 0.23 -10.35
C LEU A 93 4.73 -0.45 -9.76
N THR A 94 4.13 0.16 -8.73
CA THR A 94 2.86 -0.31 -8.17
C THR A 94 1.76 -0.31 -9.23
N THR A 95 1.64 0.78 -10.00
CA THR A 95 0.65 0.90 -11.09
C THR A 95 0.84 -0.18 -12.15
N PHE A 96 2.07 -0.42 -12.60
CA PHE A 96 2.36 -1.48 -13.57
C PHE A 96 2.06 -2.86 -13.01
N SER A 97 2.33 -3.10 -11.74
CA SER A 97 2.02 -4.37 -11.08
C SER A 97 0.51 -4.62 -11.01
N LEU A 98 -0.28 -3.59 -10.70
CA LEU A 98 -1.75 -3.68 -10.68
C LEU A 98 -2.33 -3.88 -12.08
N ALA A 99 -1.81 -3.16 -13.08
CA ALA A 99 -2.21 -3.35 -14.48
C ALA A 99 -1.89 -4.77 -14.96
N ALA A 100 -0.71 -5.30 -14.60
CA ALA A 100 -0.35 -6.68 -14.90
C ALA A 100 -1.28 -7.67 -14.17
N ALA A 101 -1.66 -7.40 -12.92
CA ALA A 101 -2.64 -8.20 -12.19
C ALA A 101 -3.98 -8.25 -12.92
N THR A 102 -4.50 -7.09 -13.39
CA THR A 102 -5.73 -7.03 -14.19
C THR A 102 -5.61 -7.82 -15.49
N VAL A 103 -4.48 -7.71 -16.20
CA VAL A 103 -4.28 -8.44 -17.46
C VAL A 103 -4.24 -9.95 -17.23
N VAL A 104 -3.55 -10.40 -16.17
CA VAL A 104 -3.48 -11.82 -15.81
C VAL A 104 -4.88 -12.34 -15.47
N ASP A 105 -5.64 -11.61 -14.66
CA ASP A 105 -7.01 -11.96 -14.27
C ASP A 105 -7.95 -12.09 -15.48
N VAL A 106 -7.93 -11.11 -16.39
CA VAL A 106 -8.76 -11.12 -17.60
C VAL A 106 -8.40 -12.25 -18.56
N ILE A 107 -7.12 -12.63 -18.64
CA ILE A 107 -6.68 -13.73 -19.52
C ILE A 107 -7.13 -15.09 -18.99
N ASP A 108 -7.11 -15.28 -17.67
CA ASP A 108 -7.41 -16.56 -17.04
C ASP A 108 -8.93 -16.81 -16.97
N GLU A 109 -9.67 -15.81 -16.48
CA GLU A 109 -11.09 -15.98 -16.08
C GLU A 109 -12.06 -15.07 -16.85
N GLY A 110 -11.58 -14.09 -17.61
CA GLY A 110 -12.42 -13.14 -18.34
C GLY A 110 -12.94 -11.99 -17.47
N TRP A 111 -14.17 -11.53 -17.71
CA TRP A 111 -14.74 -10.32 -17.08
C TRP A 111 -15.89 -10.59 -16.10
N GLU A 112 -16.37 -11.83 -16.02
CA GLU A 112 -17.62 -12.16 -15.32
C GLU A 112 -17.40 -12.71 -13.91
N GLU A 113 -16.15 -13.04 -13.53
CA GLU A 113 -15.86 -13.68 -12.26
C GLU A 113 -15.91 -12.74 -11.06
N ASN A 114 -16.37 -13.28 -9.94
CA ASN A 114 -16.59 -12.52 -8.70
C ASN A 114 -15.39 -12.54 -7.76
N LEU A 115 -14.54 -13.55 -7.86
CA LEU A 115 -13.37 -13.74 -7.01
C LEU A 115 -12.11 -13.60 -7.85
N LEU A 116 -11.03 -13.18 -7.19
CA LEU A 116 -9.70 -13.04 -7.74
C LEU A 116 -8.91 -14.31 -7.44
N ASP A 117 -8.29 -14.82 -8.50
CA ASP A 117 -7.44 -15.97 -8.40
C ASP A 117 -6.09 -15.63 -7.74
N PHE A 118 -5.34 -16.66 -7.32
CA PHE A 118 -4.12 -16.43 -6.53
C PHE A 118 -3.04 -15.67 -7.31
N ALA A 119 -2.95 -15.86 -8.64
CA ALA A 119 -1.92 -15.25 -9.47
C ALA A 119 -2.00 -13.71 -9.55
N PRO A 120 -3.14 -13.09 -9.86
CA PRO A 120 -3.32 -11.64 -9.76
C PRO A 120 -2.97 -11.09 -8.37
N ILE A 121 -3.32 -11.82 -7.31
CA ILE A 121 -3.09 -11.37 -5.92
C ILE A 121 -1.59 -11.35 -5.57
N MET A 122 -0.79 -12.25 -6.12
CA MET A 122 0.68 -12.20 -5.98
C MET A 122 1.25 -10.89 -6.55
N LEU A 123 0.74 -10.44 -7.69
CA LEU A 123 1.13 -9.17 -8.32
C LEU A 123 0.63 -7.96 -7.51
N VAL A 124 -0.55 -8.03 -6.92
CA VAL A 124 -1.03 -7.00 -5.97
C VAL A 124 -0.10 -6.94 -4.75
N ALA A 125 0.27 -8.07 -4.15
CA ALA A 125 1.19 -8.12 -3.01
C ALA A 125 2.57 -7.53 -3.34
N PHE A 126 3.11 -7.85 -4.51
CA PHE A 126 4.34 -7.22 -5.02
C PHE A 126 4.18 -5.70 -5.16
N GLY A 127 3.08 -5.24 -5.75
CA GLY A 127 2.80 -3.81 -5.94
C GLY A 127 2.72 -3.06 -4.60
N ILE A 128 2.06 -3.63 -3.59
CA ILE A 128 1.98 -3.02 -2.26
C ILE A 128 3.36 -3.01 -1.57
N GLY A 129 4.17 -4.05 -1.77
CA GLY A 129 5.56 -4.07 -1.34
C GLY A 129 6.34 -2.88 -1.91
N ALA A 130 6.25 -2.66 -3.22
CA ALA A 130 6.85 -1.51 -3.89
C ALA A 130 6.29 -0.18 -3.35
N LEU A 131 4.97 -0.05 -3.19
CA LEU A 131 4.31 1.17 -2.69
C LEU A 131 4.89 1.61 -1.34
N ASN A 132 5.19 0.69 -0.43
CA ASN A 132 5.75 1.01 0.89
C ASN A 132 7.15 1.63 0.85
N THR A 133 7.85 1.60 -0.29
CA THR A 133 9.15 2.27 -0.45
C THR A 133 9.04 3.71 -0.96
N SER A 134 7.82 4.27 -1.01
CA SER A 134 7.58 5.63 -1.53
C SER A 134 8.23 6.73 -0.67
N PHE A 135 8.35 6.52 0.64
CA PHE A 135 8.99 7.45 1.55
C PHE A 135 10.15 6.77 2.25
N VAL A 136 11.38 7.15 1.87
CA VAL A 136 12.60 6.56 2.41
C VAL A 136 13.57 7.67 2.79
N LYS A 137 14.03 7.65 4.04
CA LYS A 137 15.02 8.56 4.61
C LYS A 137 16.17 7.74 5.19
N ASP A 138 17.40 8.17 4.95
CA ASP A 138 18.62 7.50 5.46
C ASP A 138 18.71 6.00 5.08
N GLY A 139 18.14 5.63 3.93
CA GLY A 139 18.14 4.25 3.43
C GLY A 139 17.00 3.37 3.92
N GLU A 140 16.15 3.86 4.85
CA GLU A 140 15.03 3.10 5.41
C GLU A 140 13.67 3.78 5.21
N VAL A 141 12.60 2.99 5.20
CA VAL A 141 11.23 3.52 5.05
C VAL A 141 10.89 4.44 6.22
N SER A 142 10.57 5.70 5.92
CA SER A 142 10.29 6.73 6.91
C SER A 142 8.81 6.85 7.25
N VAL A 143 7.91 6.63 6.28
CA VAL A 143 6.46 6.73 6.45
C VAL A 143 5.77 5.39 6.18
N PRO A 144 5.10 4.80 7.17
CA PRO A 144 4.44 3.49 7.05
C PRO A 144 3.10 3.59 6.30
N LEU A 145 3.06 3.18 5.03
CA LEU A 145 1.82 3.30 4.23
C LEU A 145 0.83 2.15 4.46
N SER A 146 1.31 0.91 4.69
CA SER A 146 0.42 -0.24 4.92
C SER A 146 0.66 -1.01 6.23
N TYR A 147 1.78 -0.84 6.92
CA TYR A 147 2.04 -1.52 8.20
C TYR A 147 1.56 -0.69 9.40
N VAL A 148 0.24 -0.51 9.44
CA VAL A 148 -0.50 0.35 10.38
C VAL A 148 -0.30 0.03 11.86
N THR A 149 0.11 -1.19 12.21
CA THR A 149 0.39 -1.58 13.61
C THR A 149 1.44 -0.66 14.24
N GLY A 150 2.53 -0.38 13.52
CA GLY A 150 3.57 0.54 14.01
C GLY A 150 3.07 1.97 14.12
N THR A 151 2.22 2.41 13.19
CA THR A 151 1.57 3.74 13.21
C THR A 151 0.73 3.92 14.47
N LEU A 152 -0.06 2.93 14.86
CA LEU A 152 -0.89 2.98 16.07
C LEU A 152 -0.04 3.02 17.35
N VAL A 153 1.06 2.27 17.41
CA VAL A 153 1.99 2.33 18.56
C VAL A 153 2.60 3.72 18.68
N LYS A 154 3.11 4.29 17.58
CA LYS A 154 3.68 5.64 17.57
C LYS A 154 2.65 6.72 17.91
N MET A 155 1.40 6.54 17.45
CA MET A 155 0.27 7.40 17.83
C MET A 155 0.03 7.35 19.33
N GLY A 156 -0.02 6.15 19.94
CA GLY A 156 -0.19 5.99 21.40
C GLY A 156 0.92 6.65 22.21
N GLN A 157 2.18 6.47 21.80
CA GLN A 157 3.32 7.17 22.41
C GLN A 157 3.24 8.70 22.22
N GLY A 158 2.69 9.17 21.09
CA GLY A 158 2.46 10.59 20.87
C GLY A 158 1.34 11.17 21.73
N ILE A 159 0.28 10.39 21.97
CA ILE A 159 -0.81 10.78 22.89
C ILE A 159 -0.24 10.90 24.30
N GLU A 160 0.57 9.95 24.74
CA GLU A 160 1.26 10.00 26.03
C GLU A 160 2.10 11.27 26.17
N ARG A 161 2.97 11.59 25.19
CA ARG A 161 3.75 12.84 25.19
C ARG A 161 2.88 14.09 25.23
N HIS A 162 1.76 14.11 24.50
CA HIS A 162 0.81 15.22 24.52
C HIS A 162 0.19 15.40 25.91
N ILE A 163 -0.17 14.30 26.58
CA ILE A 163 -0.69 14.32 27.97
C ILE A 163 0.39 14.83 28.94
N ALA A 164 1.66 14.52 28.71
CA ALA A 164 2.80 14.98 29.51
C ALA A 164 3.20 16.46 29.29
N GLY A 165 2.36 17.25 28.59
CA GLY A 165 2.62 18.66 28.31
C GLY A 165 3.25 18.93 26.94
N GLY A 166 3.31 17.91 26.07
CA GLY A 166 3.66 18.05 24.66
C GLY A 166 2.54 18.69 23.84
N SER A 167 2.50 18.40 22.54
CA SER A 167 1.54 19.02 21.61
C SER A 167 0.75 17.99 20.80
N ALA A 168 -0.39 18.40 20.24
CA ALA A 168 -1.16 17.53 19.35
C ALA A 168 -0.35 17.05 18.12
N ALA A 169 0.69 17.77 17.73
CA ALA A 169 1.57 17.37 16.63
C ALA A 169 2.32 16.05 16.89
N ASP A 170 2.44 15.63 18.15
CA ASP A 170 3.15 14.40 18.54
C ASP A 170 2.43 13.12 18.09
N TRP A 171 1.12 13.19 17.84
CA TRP A 171 0.30 12.03 17.44
C TRP A 171 -0.61 12.29 16.24
N LEU A 172 -1.00 13.55 15.98
CA LEU A 172 -2.00 13.87 14.95
C LEU A 172 -1.56 13.41 13.55
N GLY A 173 -0.27 13.49 13.22
CA GLY A 173 0.24 12.96 11.95
C GLY A 173 0.02 11.45 11.77
N TYR A 174 0.22 10.66 12.84
CA TYR A 174 -0.04 9.21 12.81
C TYR A 174 -1.53 8.91 12.75
N PHE A 175 -2.35 9.70 13.46
CA PHE A 175 -3.80 9.59 13.38
C PHE A 175 -4.32 9.86 11.98
N LEU A 176 -3.88 10.95 11.33
CA LEU A 176 -4.31 11.29 9.97
C LEU A 176 -3.87 10.25 8.94
N LEU A 177 -2.68 9.67 9.11
CA LEU A 177 -2.21 8.57 8.27
C LEU A 177 -3.09 7.32 8.42
N PHE A 178 -3.40 6.92 9.66
CA PHE A 178 -4.29 5.80 9.94
C PHE A 178 -5.72 6.05 9.47
N ALA A 179 -6.26 7.25 9.71
CA ALA A 179 -7.59 7.65 9.26
C ALA A 179 -7.67 7.63 7.72
N SER A 180 -6.63 8.08 7.02
CA SER A 180 -6.57 8.03 5.56
C SER A 180 -6.60 6.60 5.03
N PHE A 181 -5.82 5.70 5.65
CA PHE A 181 -5.88 4.27 5.34
C PHE A 181 -7.28 3.68 5.57
N ALA A 182 -7.92 4.00 6.71
CA ALA A 182 -9.26 3.51 7.04
C ALA A 182 -10.34 4.06 6.08
N VAL A 183 -10.25 5.33 5.69
CA VAL A 183 -11.12 5.93 4.67
C VAL A 183 -10.93 5.22 3.33
N GLY A 184 -9.68 4.99 2.92
CA GLY A 184 -9.37 4.23 1.71
C GLY A 184 -9.98 2.83 1.71
N ALA A 185 -9.82 2.10 2.83
CA ALA A 185 -10.43 0.78 3.00
C ALA A 185 -11.97 0.83 2.98
N THR A 186 -12.57 1.87 3.55
CA THR A 186 -14.04 2.07 3.53
C THR A 186 -14.53 2.33 2.11
N VAL A 187 -13.84 3.19 1.36
CA VAL A 187 -14.16 3.48 -0.04
C VAL A 187 -14.00 2.22 -0.90
N GLY A 188 -12.90 1.49 -0.73
CA GLY A 188 -12.68 0.22 -1.43
C GLY A 188 -13.76 -0.82 -1.11
N GLY A 189 -14.12 -0.95 0.17
CA GLY A 189 -15.19 -1.85 0.62
C GLY A 189 -16.57 -1.45 0.10
N PHE A 190 -16.85 -0.14 -0.06
CA PHE A 190 -18.08 0.30 -0.71
C PHE A 190 -18.08 -0.05 -2.20
N ILE A 191 -16.98 0.22 -2.91
CA ILE A 191 -16.85 -0.09 -4.34
C ILE A 191 -17.00 -1.60 -4.59
N SER A 192 -16.43 -2.45 -3.74
CA SER A 192 -16.56 -3.91 -3.86
C SER A 192 -18.01 -4.44 -3.74
N THR A 193 -18.95 -3.64 -3.22
CA THR A 193 -20.37 -4.01 -3.24
C THR A 193 -21.05 -3.73 -4.58
N LEU A 194 -20.40 -2.95 -5.45
CA LEU A 194 -20.92 -2.49 -6.73
C LEU A 194 -20.25 -3.17 -7.93
N VAL A 195 -19.05 -3.72 -7.76
CA VAL A 195 -18.23 -4.31 -8.83
C VAL A 195 -17.72 -5.69 -8.45
N ASN A 196 -17.33 -6.49 -9.45
CA ASN A 196 -16.71 -7.80 -9.25
C ASN A 196 -15.19 -7.69 -9.07
N GLY A 197 -14.50 -8.82 -8.88
CA GLY A 197 -13.06 -8.87 -8.60
C GLY A 197 -12.22 -8.18 -9.68
N THR A 198 -12.44 -8.52 -10.95
CA THR A 198 -11.72 -7.95 -12.09
C THR A 198 -11.89 -6.45 -12.18
N TRP A 199 -13.13 -5.95 -12.08
CA TRP A 199 -13.41 -4.51 -12.08
C TRP A 199 -12.82 -3.81 -10.86
N MET A 200 -12.70 -4.49 -9.73
CA MET A 200 -12.00 -3.95 -8.56
C MET A 200 -10.50 -3.76 -8.82
N LEU A 201 -9.85 -4.67 -9.57
CA LEU A 201 -8.47 -4.48 -10.02
C LEU A 201 -8.34 -3.32 -11.03
N VAL A 202 -9.31 -3.15 -11.93
CA VAL A 202 -9.35 -1.99 -12.83
C VAL A 202 -9.44 -0.69 -12.04
N VAL A 203 -10.36 -0.61 -11.07
CA VAL A 203 -10.50 0.56 -10.20
C VAL A 203 -9.21 0.82 -9.43
N ALA A 204 -8.62 -0.20 -8.80
CA ALA A 204 -7.35 -0.10 -8.11
C ALA A 204 -6.24 0.45 -9.02
N THR A 205 -6.14 -0.05 -10.25
CA THR A 205 -5.18 0.40 -11.26
C THR A 205 -5.42 1.85 -11.64
N VAL A 206 -6.66 2.25 -11.89
CA VAL A 206 -7.02 3.63 -12.27
C VAL A 206 -6.74 4.61 -11.13
N VAL A 207 -7.08 4.26 -9.89
CA VAL A 207 -6.81 5.09 -8.71
C VAL A 207 -5.32 5.22 -8.47
N CYS A 208 -4.56 4.12 -8.62
CA CYS A 208 -3.10 4.13 -8.51
C CYS A 208 -2.47 4.98 -9.61
N ALA A 209 -2.87 4.79 -10.88
CA ALA A 209 -2.38 5.57 -12.01
C ALA A 209 -2.69 7.06 -11.88
N SER A 210 -3.90 7.41 -11.42
CA SER A 210 -4.30 8.79 -11.13
C SER A 210 -3.44 9.40 -10.02
N THR A 211 -3.16 8.61 -8.98
CA THR A 211 -2.28 9.01 -7.89
C THR A 211 -0.85 9.22 -8.39
N THR A 212 -0.31 8.29 -9.18
CA THR A 212 1.00 8.43 -9.83
C THR A 212 1.07 9.67 -10.71
N GLY A 213 0.06 9.91 -11.56
CA GLY A 213 -0.03 11.12 -12.38
C GLY A 213 -0.07 12.39 -11.53
N TYR A 214 -0.87 12.41 -10.47
CA TYR A 214 -0.90 13.52 -9.52
C TYR A 214 0.49 13.73 -8.89
N THR A 215 1.18 12.66 -8.46
CA THR A 215 2.51 12.77 -7.89
C THR A 215 3.50 13.37 -8.89
N TYR A 216 3.47 12.92 -10.14
CA TYR A 216 4.34 13.38 -11.21
C TYR A 216 4.13 14.86 -11.52
N PHE A 217 2.88 15.29 -11.76
CA PHE A 217 2.60 16.67 -12.17
C PHE A 217 2.66 17.71 -11.05
N HIS A 218 2.35 17.35 -9.79
CA HIS A 218 2.37 18.32 -8.68
C HIS A 218 3.71 18.40 -7.96
N SER A 219 4.50 17.33 -7.93
CA SER A 219 5.81 17.32 -7.25
C SER A 219 6.91 17.92 -8.13
N ASP A 220 6.99 17.52 -9.41
CA ASP A 220 8.02 18.03 -10.33
C ASP A 220 7.82 19.52 -10.65
N ARG A 221 6.56 19.99 -10.76
CA ARG A 221 6.29 21.40 -11.03
C ARG A 221 6.74 22.32 -9.90
N ARG A 222 6.82 21.84 -8.65
CA ARG A 222 7.32 22.62 -7.52
C ARG A 222 8.85 22.63 -7.45
N ALA A 223 9.50 21.50 -7.72
CA ALA A 223 10.96 21.44 -7.82
C ALA A 223 11.49 22.43 -8.88
N LEU A 224 10.80 22.57 -10.01
CA LEU A 224 11.14 23.54 -11.05
C LEU A 224 10.87 25.01 -10.68
N LEU A 225 10.00 25.27 -9.68
CA LEU A 225 9.70 26.63 -9.22
C LEU A 225 10.60 27.06 -8.05
N ASP A 226 11.13 26.11 -7.27
CA ASP A 226 12.08 26.40 -6.18
C ASP A 226 13.53 26.59 -6.70
N GLU A 227 13.81 26.18 -7.95
CA GLU A 227 15.08 26.40 -8.66
C GLU A 227 15.11 27.68 -9.52
N ALA A 228 14.01 28.45 -9.60
CA ALA A 228 13.87 29.66 -10.42
C ALA A 228 13.89 30.95 -9.57
#